data_AF-A0A183FBL2-F1
#
_entry.id   AF-A0A183FBL2-F1
#
_cell.length_a   1.000
_cell.length_b   1.000
_cell.length_c   1.000
_cell.angle_alpha   90.00
_cell.angle_beta   90.00
_cell.angle_gamma   90.00
#
_symmetry.space_group_name_H-M   'P 1'
#
loop_
_entity.id
_entity.type
_entity.pdbx_description
1 polymer ?
#
loop_
_entity_poly.entity_id
_entity_poly.type
_entity_poly.pdbx_seq_one_letter_code
_entity_poly.pdbx_strand_id
1 'polypeptide(L)'
;MSYDMEREIDRIIEEDEQEQSRMAKLQQELAQLRQQVQVMAQQNALQVKLATTAISAQVSRLKQLPEQMADALMESQTSTPEGVIQEWDKLLEPGCEAILSVLPLLSEAALKVERTVADANKKHHEELSAVFDQAIHDDMSMFALAKLLDVESTRVVDTVKSLVEERQKGDSSQMSTIGSIDNGTPAKGLNDSHGGQRSGGAIPKCFPVAEYWRSRHGSPAATGDV
;
A
#
# COMPACT_ATOMS: atom_id res chain seq x y z
N MET A 1 29.59 -25.59 -36.08
CA MET A 1 28.15 -25.44 -35.87
C MET A 1 27.70 -25.92 -34.48
N SER A 2 28.39 -26.88 -33.82
CA SER A 2 28.15 -27.21 -32.38
C SER A 2 28.30 -26.01 -31.44
N TYR A 3 29.31 -25.17 -31.67
CA TYR A 3 29.64 -24.00 -30.84
C TYR A 3 28.57 -22.90 -30.77
N ASP A 4 27.60 -22.89 -31.69
CA ASP A 4 26.54 -21.85 -31.72
C ASP A 4 25.32 -22.28 -30.91
N MET A 5 24.95 -23.57 -30.97
CA MET A 5 23.91 -24.15 -30.11
C MET A 5 24.34 -24.23 -28.65
N GLU A 6 25.60 -24.58 -28.37
CA GLU A 6 26.13 -24.55 -27.01
C GLU A 6 26.03 -23.14 -26.41
N ARG A 7 26.35 -22.11 -27.19
CA ARG A 7 26.28 -20.71 -26.74
C ARG A 7 24.84 -20.24 -26.49
N GLU A 8 23.88 -20.68 -27.29
CA GLU A 8 22.47 -20.32 -27.10
C GLU A 8 21.85 -21.07 -25.90
N ILE A 9 22.21 -22.33 -25.69
CA ILE A 9 21.82 -23.08 -24.47
C ILE A 9 22.38 -22.39 -23.23
N ASP A 10 23.66 -21.99 -23.25
CA ASP A 10 24.28 -21.25 -22.15
C ASP A 10 23.52 -19.94 -21.86
N ARG A 11 23.07 -19.24 -22.90
CA ARG A 11 22.31 -17.98 -22.77
C ARG A 11 20.91 -18.18 -22.18
N ILE A 12 20.20 -19.24 -22.56
CA ILE A 12 18.87 -19.57 -22.03
C ILE A 12 18.97 -19.96 -20.55
N ILE A 13 20.01 -20.70 -20.18
CA ILE A 13 20.30 -21.04 -18.79
C ILE A 13 20.57 -19.75 -18.00
N GLU A 14 21.37 -18.82 -18.54
CA GLU A 14 21.62 -17.52 -17.93
C GLU A 14 20.34 -16.68 -17.73
N GLU A 15 19.43 -16.66 -18.71
CA GLU A 15 18.15 -15.94 -18.61
C GLU A 15 17.21 -16.55 -17.58
N ASP A 16 17.08 -17.88 -17.52
CA ASP A 16 16.25 -18.56 -16.51
C ASP A 16 16.83 -18.35 -15.10
N GLU A 17 18.16 -18.42 -14.95
CA GLU A 17 18.83 -18.07 -13.69
C GLU A 17 18.57 -16.61 -13.30
N GLN A 18 18.59 -15.69 -14.26
CA GLN A 18 18.30 -14.28 -14.02
C GLN A 18 16.83 -14.05 -13.63
N GLU A 19 15.89 -14.75 -14.25
CA GLU A 19 14.46 -14.64 -13.92
C GLU A 19 14.13 -15.28 -12.57
N GLN A 20 14.72 -16.42 -12.24
CA GLN A 20 14.65 -17.01 -10.91
C GLN A 20 15.22 -16.06 -9.85
N SER A 21 16.36 -15.42 -10.13
CA SER A 21 16.94 -14.39 -9.27
C SER A 21 16.00 -13.19 -9.08
N ARG A 22 15.34 -12.73 -10.15
CA ARG A 22 14.35 -11.64 -10.09
C ARG A 22 13.12 -12.03 -9.27
N MET A 23 12.60 -13.25 -9.44
CA MET A 23 11.44 -13.74 -8.71
C MET A 23 11.76 -13.91 -7.22
N ALA A 24 12.94 -14.44 -6.90
CA ALA A 24 13.42 -14.52 -5.53
C ALA A 24 13.52 -13.12 -4.88
N LYS A 25 14.01 -12.13 -5.63
CA LYS A 25 14.07 -10.74 -5.18
C LYS A 25 12.68 -10.14 -4.92
N LEU A 26 11.72 -10.34 -5.82
CA LEU A 26 10.34 -9.85 -5.62
C LEU A 26 9.64 -10.52 -4.43
N GLN A 27 9.85 -11.83 -4.26
CA GLN A 27 9.34 -12.55 -3.08
C GLN A 27 9.95 -12.01 -1.79
N GLN A 28 11.25 -11.67 -1.80
CA GLN A 28 11.93 -11.04 -0.68
C GLN A 28 11.37 -9.64 -0.39
N GLU A 29 11.17 -8.80 -1.41
CA GLU A 29 10.57 -7.47 -1.26
C GLU A 29 9.14 -7.55 -0.71
N LEU A 30 8.32 -8.50 -1.21
CA LEU A 30 6.97 -8.74 -0.69
C LEU A 30 6.99 -9.21 0.77
N ALA A 31 7.92 -10.09 1.14
CA ALA A 31 8.09 -10.53 2.51
C ALA A 31 8.50 -9.37 3.44
N GLN A 32 9.43 -8.52 2.99
CA GLN A 32 9.84 -7.32 3.70
C GLN A 32 8.68 -6.33 3.87
N LEU A 33 7.89 -6.10 2.82
CA LEU A 33 6.73 -5.21 2.89
C LEU A 33 5.68 -5.74 3.87
N ARG A 34 5.35 -7.04 3.82
CA ARG A 34 4.44 -7.67 4.80
C ARG A 34 4.95 -7.51 6.22
N GLN A 35 6.24 -7.72 6.44
CA GLN A 35 6.84 -7.56 7.75
C GLN A 35 6.81 -6.10 8.22
N GLN A 36 7.09 -5.14 7.34
CA GLN A 36 7.03 -3.72 7.64
C GLN A 36 5.61 -3.28 8.01
N VAL A 37 4.60 -3.70 7.26
CA VAL A 37 3.19 -3.46 7.57
C VAL A 37 2.81 -4.06 8.92
N GLN A 38 3.26 -5.28 9.22
CA GLN A 38 2.99 -5.93 10.49
C GLN A 38 3.63 -5.18 11.67
N VAL A 39 4.88 -4.74 11.53
CA VAL A 39 5.58 -3.95 12.56
C VAL A 39 4.87 -2.61 12.78
N MET A 40 4.47 -1.92 11.70
CA MET A 40 3.71 -0.67 11.80
C MET A 40 2.36 -0.88 12.51
N ALA A 41 1.63 -1.94 12.17
CA ALA A 41 0.37 -2.27 12.82
C ALA A 41 0.56 -2.54 14.33
N GLN A 42 1.61 -3.27 14.70
CA GLN A 42 1.94 -3.55 16.10
C GLN A 42 2.33 -2.28 16.88
N GLN A 43 3.17 -1.43 16.30
CA GLN A 43 3.57 -0.16 16.92
C GLN A 43 2.37 0.77 17.12
N ASN A 44 1.51 0.90 16.12
CA ASN A 44 0.29 1.72 16.21
C ASN A 44 -0.67 1.17 17.26
N ALA A 45 -0.89 -0.15 17.30
CA ALA A 45 -1.71 -0.76 18.33
C ALA A 45 -1.18 -0.48 19.74
N LEU A 46 0.15 -0.52 19.91
CA LEU A 46 0.79 -0.22 21.18
C LEU A 46 0.64 1.26 21.57
N GLN A 47 0.84 2.19 20.62
CA GLN A 47 0.64 3.63 20.86
C GLN A 47 -0.82 3.95 21.24
N VAL A 48 -1.79 3.38 20.52
CA VAL A 48 -3.23 3.55 20.84
C VAL A 48 -3.55 2.97 22.22
N LYS A 49 -3.01 1.80 22.56
CA LYS A 49 -3.23 1.18 23.87
C LYS A 49 -2.67 2.05 25.01
N LEU A 50 -1.47 2.61 24.85
CA LEU A 50 -0.87 3.50 25.84
C LEU A 50 -1.69 4.77 26.02
N ALA A 51 -2.08 5.42 24.92
CA ALA A 51 -2.91 6.62 24.96
C ALA A 51 -4.26 6.36 25.64
N THR A 52 -4.92 5.25 25.29
CA THR A 52 -6.20 4.83 25.89
C THR A 52 -6.06 4.59 27.40
N THR A 53 -4.97 3.94 27.82
CA THR A 53 -4.71 3.68 29.25
C THR A 53 -4.50 4.98 30.03
N ALA A 54 -3.75 5.93 29.47
CA ALA A 54 -3.52 7.23 30.09
C ALA A 54 -4.82 8.05 30.22
N ILE A 55 -5.63 8.09 29.15
CA ILE A 55 -6.93 8.77 29.16
C ILE A 55 -7.87 8.12 30.18
N SER A 56 -7.94 6.79 30.21
CA SER A 56 -8.77 6.05 31.18
C SER A 56 -8.40 6.37 32.62
N ALA A 57 -7.10 6.48 32.93
CA ALA A 57 -6.63 6.86 34.26
C ALA A 57 -7.03 8.30 34.64
N GLN A 58 -7.00 9.25 33.69
CA GLN A 58 -7.43 10.62 33.93
C GLN A 58 -8.95 10.72 34.11
N VAL A 59 -9.73 10.04 33.27
CA VAL A 59 -11.20 9.98 33.38
C VAL A 59 -11.63 9.32 34.69
N SER A 60 -10.92 8.29 35.16
CA SER A 60 -11.23 7.62 36.42
C SER A 60 -11.07 8.55 37.62
N ARG A 61 -10.04 9.42 37.63
CA ARG A 61 -9.87 10.44 38.68
C ARG A 61 -11.01 11.46 38.67
N LEU A 62 -11.41 11.92 37.48
CA LEU A 62 -12.54 12.85 37.34
C LEU A 62 -13.87 12.21 37.80
N LYS A 63 -14.05 10.90 37.60
CA LYS A 63 -15.24 10.17 38.05
C LYS A 63 -15.34 10.01 39.57
N GLN A 64 -14.22 9.91 40.27
CA GLN A 64 -14.18 9.75 41.74
C GLN A 64 -14.38 11.06 42.50
N LEU A 65 -14.18 12.19 41.83
CA LEU A 65 -14.27 13.53 42.41
C LEU A 65 -15.65 13.87 43.01
N PRO A 66 -16.78 13.58 42.34
CA PRO A 66 -18.11 13.81 42.90
C PRO A 66 -18.41 12.95 44.14
N GLU A 67 -17.92 11.71 44.19
CA GLU A 67 -18.06 10.83 45.36
C GLU A 67 -17.27 11.39 46.54
N GLN A 68 -16.02 11.81 46.31
CA GLN A 68 -15.19 12.46 47.34
C GLN A 68 -15.82 13.76 47.86
N MET A 69 -16.46 14.54 46.99
CA MET A 69 -17.22 15.72 47.40
C MET A 69 -18.46 15.36 48.21
N ALA A 70 -19.19 14.31 47.83
CA ALA A 70 -20.41 13.88 48.51
C ALA A 70 -20.11 13.34 49.93
N ASP A 71 -19.05 12.56 50.09
CA ASP A 71 -18.64 12.01 51.40
C ASP A 71 -18.29 13.13 52.38
N ALA A 72 -17.47 14.08 51.94
CA ALA A 72 -17.12 15.24 52.77
C ALA A 72 -18.29 16.22 52.98
N LEU A 73 -19.29 16.24 52.09
CA LEU A 73 -20.56 16.93 52.33
C LEU A 73 -21.31 16.38 53.53
N MET A 74 -21.31 15.05 53.62
CA MET A 74 -22.05 14.34 54.64
C MET A 74 -21.38 14.52 56.02
N GLU A 75 -20.06 14.65 56.05
CA GLU A 75 -19.27 14.95 57.26
C GLU A 75 -19.48 16.39 57.79
N SER A 76 -19.72 17.38 56.92
CA SER A 76 -19.91 18.80 57.30
C SER A 76 -21.32 19.15 57.79
N GLN A 77 -22.26 18.19 57.77
CA GLN A 77 -23.68 18.40 58.04
C GLN A 77 -24.01 18.82 59.50
N THR A 78 -23.04 18.73 60.42
CA THR A 78 -23.16 19.17 61.82
C THR A 78 -22.62 20.59 62.11
N SER A 79 -22.12 21.30 61.09
CA SER A 79 -21.43 22.59 61.24
C SER A 79 -22.37 23.81 61.13
N THR A 80 -21.95 24.95 61.70
CA THR A 80 -22.67 26.24 61.61
C THR A 80 -22.58 26.84 60.20
N PRO A 81 -23.59 27.62 59.73
CA PRO A 81 -23.69 28.07 58.33
C PRO A 81 -22.47 28.84 57.79
N GLU A 82 -21.83 29.74 58.55
CA GLU A 82 -20.56 30.37 58.13
C GLU A 82 -19.37 29.39 58.10
N GLY A 83 -19.36 28.40 59.00
CA GLY A 83 -18.37 27.33 59.02
C GLY A 83 -18.54 26.38 57.83
N VAL A 84 -19.79 26.11 57.45
CA VAL A 84 -20.16 25.36 56.26
C VAL A 84 -19.65 26.08 55.01
N ILE A 85 -19.90 27.37 54.81
CA ILE A 85 -19.40 28.10 53.62
C ILE A 85 -17.86 28.02 53.50
N GLN A 86 -17.12 28.18 54.60
CA GLN A 86 -15.66 28.03 54.60
C GLN A 86 -15.20 26.57 54.39
N GLU A 87 -15.91 25.58 54.91
CA GLU A 87 -15.64 24.16 54.64
C GLU A 87 -15.88 23.84 53.17
N TRP A 88 -16.95 24.38 52.58
CA TRP A 88 -17.29 24.18 51.17
C TRP A 88 -16.24 24.78 50.23
N ASP A 89 -15.77 26.00 50.49
CA ASP A 89 -14.67 26.58 49.70
C ASP A 89 -13.41 25.70 49.82
N LYS A 90 -13.06 25.24 51.02
CA LYS A 90 -11.93 24.31 51.25
C LYS A 90 -12.11 22.96 50.56
N LEU A 91 -13.34 22.53 50.30
CA LEU A 91 -13.65 21.25 49.66
C LEU A 91 -13.71 21.34 48.13
N LEU A 92 -14.28 22.44 47.63
CA LEU A 92 -14.49 22.69 46.20
C LEU A 92 -13.20 23.12 45.52
N GLU A 93 -12.37 23.92 46.19
CA GLU A 93 -11.15 24.47 45.61
C GLU A 93 -10.14 23.39 45.16
N PRO A 94 -9.81 22.36 45.97
CA PRO A 94 -8.93 21.26 45.54
C PRO A 94 -9.51 20.44 44.38
N GLY A 95 -10.84 20.26 44.38
CA GLY A 95 -11.51 19.51 43.33
C GLY A 95 -11.53 20.25 42.00
N CYS A 96 -11.85 21.55 42.04
CA CYS A 96 -11.76 22.44 40.89
C CYS A 96 -10.33 22.54 40.36
N GLU A 97 -9.33 22.64 41.23
CA GLU A 97 -7.91 22.67 40.85
C GLU A 97 -7.44 21.33 40.25
N ALA A 98 -7.92 20.20 40.76
CA ALA A 98 -7.70 18.88 40.17
C ALA A 98 -8.33 18.76 38.77
N ILE A 99 -9.54 19.27 38.57
CA ILE A 99 -10.19 19.31 37.25
C ILE A 99 -9.38 20.22 36.30
N LEU A 100 -9.05 21.44 36.74
CA LEU A 100 -8.32 22.42 35.94
C LEU A 100 -6.89 22.00 35.60
N SER A 101 -6.27 21.15 36.42
CA SER A 101 -4.93 20.58 36.11
C SER A 101 -5.00 19.38 35.16
N VAL A 102 -6.07 18.58 35.18
CA VAL A 102 -6.22 17.41 34.31
C VAL A 102 -6.80 17.78 32.93
N LEU A 103 -7.68 18.78 32.85
CA LEU A 103 -8.32 19.19 31.59
C LEU A 103 -7.32 19.53 30.46
N PRO A 104 -6.24 20.30 30.72
CA PRO A 104 -5.22 20.59 29.71
C PRO A 104 -4.50 19.34 29.24
N LEU A 105 -4.22 18.40 30.14
CA LEU A 105 -3.57 17.12 29.81
C LEU A 105 -4.47 16.24 28.94
N LEU A 106 -5.77 16.21 29.23
CA LEU A 106 -6.76 15.48 28.44
C LEU A 106 -6.90 16.08 27.03
N SER A 107 -6.91 17.42 26.95
CA SER A 107 -6.93 18.17 25.68
C SER A 107 -5.66 17.90 24.85
N GLU A 108 -4.49 17.93 25.48
CA GLU A 108 -3.23 17.59 24.80
C GLU A 108 -3.20 16.14 24.31
N ALA A 109 -3.69 15.21 25.13
CA ALA A 109 -3.81 13.80 24.76
C ALA A 109 -4.75 13.61 23.56
N ALA A 110 -5.90 14.29 23.56
CA ALA A 110 -6.83 14.27 22.43
C ALA A 110 -6.18 14.78 21.14
N LEU A 111 -5.48 15.92 21.20
CA LEU A 111 -4.74 16.47 20.06
C LEU A 111 -3.62 15.54 19.57
N LYS A 112 -2.92 14.85 20.48
CA LYS A 112 -1.90 13.86 20.12
C LYS A 112 -2.53 12.67 19.38
N VAL A 113 -3.65 12.14 19.88
CA VAL A 113 -4.36 11.04 19.21
C VAL A 113 -4.84 11.48 17.82
N GLU A 114 -5.43 12.66 17.70
CA GLU A 114 -5.91 13.20 16.41
C GLU A 114 -4.76 13.32 15.40
N ARG A 115 -3.62 13.89 15.80
CA ARG A 115 -2.43 13.99 14.93
C ARG A 115 -1.88 12.62 14.54
N THR A 116 -1.73 11.70 15.50
CA THR A 116 -1.23 10.35 15.22
C THR A 116 -2.14 9.62 14.22
N VAL A 117 -3.46 9.74 14.36
CA VAL A 117 -4.41 9.14 13.42
C VAL A 117 -4.35 9.80 12.04
N ALA A 118 -4.26 11.13 11.99
CA ALA A 118 -4.14 11.86 10.72
C ALA A 118 -2.85 11.51 9.96
N ASP A 119 -1.71 11.49 10.66
CA ASP A 119 -0.41 11.17 10.08
C ASP A 119 -0.36 9.71 9.58
N ALA A 120 -0.89 8.78 10.38
CA ALA A 120 -0.99 7.38 9.97
C ALA A 120 -1.87 7.24 8.72
N ASN A 121 -3.07 7.83 8.72
CA ASN A 121 -3.99 7.75 7.57
C ASN A 121 -3.40 8.36 6.31
N LYS A 122 -2.71 9.51 6.43
CA LYS A 122 -2.03 10.15 5.30
C LYS A 122 -0.98 9.21 4.69
N LYS A 123 -0.10 8.65 5.53
CA LYS A 123 0.94 7.72 5.08
C LYS A 123 0.33 6.49 4.40
N HIS A 124 -0.72 5.91 4.99
CA HIS A 124 -1.41 4.76 4.39
C HIS A 124 -2.04 5.11 3.04
N HIS A 125 -2.61 6.30 2.89
CA HIS A 125 -3.20 6.74 1.63
C HIS A 125 -2.14 6.90 0.54
N GLU A 126 -1.00 7.51 0.86
CA GLU A 126 0.12 7.67 -0.08
C GLU A 126 0.68 6.31 -0.52
N GLU A 127 0.93 5.39 0.42
CA GLU A 127 1.43 4.05 0.13
C GLU A 127 0.43 3.21 -0.66
N LEU A 128 -0.86 3.23 -0.30
CA LEU A 128 -1.92 2.52 -1.03
C LEU A 128 -2.12 3.08 -2.44
N SER A 129 -2.07 4.41 -2.61
CA SER A 129 -2.18 5.04 -3.92
C SER A 129 -1.04 4.57 -4.83
N ALA A 130 0.20 4.59 -4.34
CA ALA A 130 1.35 4.13 -5.11
C ALA A 130 1.23 2.66 -5.53
N VAL A 131 0.73 1.80 -4.63
CA VAL A 131 0.49 0.38 -4.93
C VAL A 131 -0.61 0.22 -5.99
N PHE A 132 -1.70 0.99 -5.91
CA PHE A 132 -2.76 0.94 -6.91
C PHE A 132 -2.29 1.46 -8.28
N ASP A 133 -1.54 2.55 -8.31
CA ASP A 133 -0.98 3.09 -9.56
C ASP A 133 -0.06 2.07 -10.24
N GLN A 134 0.78 1.39 -9.46
CA GLN A 134 1.62 0.31 -9.97
C GLN A 134 0.79 -0.88 -10.47
N ALA A 135 -0.21 -1.34 -9.72
CA ALA A 135 -1.06 -2.44 -10.13
C ALA A 135 -1.84 -2.14 -11.42
N ILE A 136 -2.35 -0.91 -11.58
CA ILE A 136 -3.01 -0.45 -12.81
C ILE A 136 -2.02 -0.46 -13.99
N HIS A 137 -0.82 0.08 -13.78
CA HIS A 137 0.23 0.07 -14.79
C HIS A 137 0.57 -1.35 -15.26
N ASP A 138 0.71 -2.29 -14.32
CA ASP A 138 1.03 -3.68 -14.61
C ASP A 138 -0.12 -4.39 -15.36
N ASP A 139 -1.38 -4.16 -14.95
CA ASP A 139 -2.57 -4.65 -15.64
C ASP A 139 -2.65 -4.13 -17.09
N MET A 140 -2.39 -2.83 -17.28
CA MET A 140 -2.38 -2.21 -18.62
C MET A 140 -1.27 -2.79 -19.50
N SER A 141 -0.09 -3.02 -18.93
CA SER A 141 1.05 -3.62 -19.63
C SER A 141 0.76 -5.06 -20.05
N MET A 142 0.18 -5.87 -19.14
CA MET A 142 -0.26 -7.23 -19.43
C MET A 142 -1.34 -7.28 -20.51
N PHE A 143 -2.29 -6.34 -20.48
CA PHE A 143 -3.33 -6.24 -21.50
C PHE A 143 -2.78 -5.82 -22.87
N ALA A 144 -1.82 -4.90 -22.91
CA ALA A 144 -1.15 -4.51 -24.16
C ALA A 144 -0.38 -5.69 -24.77
N LEU A 145 0.31 -6.47 -23.93
CA LEU A 145 1.01 -7.68 -24.36
C LEU A 145 0.04 -8.75 -24.87
N ALA A 146 -1.11 -8.94 -24.20
CA ALA A 146 -2.18 -9.82 -24.63
C ALA A 146 -2.68 -9.50 -26.04
N LYS A 147 -2.92 -8.21 -26.31
CA LYS A 147 -3.32 -7.74 -27.64
C LYS A 147 -2.24 -7.98 -28.69
N LEU A 148 -0.97 -7.75 -28.34
CA LEU A 148 0.14 -7.91 -29.27
C LEU A 148 0.32 -9.38 -29.68
N LEU A 149 0.06 -10.31 -28.76
CA LEU A 149 0.16 -11.75 -28.97
C LEU A 149 -1.14 -12.39 -29.46
N ASP A 150 -2.22 -11.61 -29.58
CA ASP A 150 -3.58 -12.05 -29.90
C ASP A 150 -4.07 -13.20 -29.00
N VAL A 151 -3.86 -13.05 -27.69
CA VAL A 151 -4.31 -14.02 -26.68
C VAL A 151 -5.07 -13.35 -25.56
N GLU A 152 -5.80 -14.15 -24.78
CA GLU A 152 -6.42 -13.69 -23.55
C GLU A 152 -5.36 -13.25 -22.53
N SER A 153 -5.64 -12.19 -21.77
CA SER A 153 -4.74 -11.61 -20.77
C SER A 153 -4.23 -12.62 -19.75
N THR A 154 -5.01 -13.65 -19.44
CA THR A 154 -4.66 -14.73 -18.50
C THR A 154 -3.70 -15.75 -19.10
N ARG A 155 -3.61 -15.82 -20.44
CA ARG A 155 -2.79 -16.78 -21.17
C ARG A 155 -1.51 -16.16 -21.72
N VAL A 156 -1.29 -14.86 -21.49
CA VAL A 156 -0.10 -14.13 -21.96
C VAL A 156 1.18 -14.80 -21.53
N VAL A 157 1.30 -15.13 -20.24
CA VAL A 157 2.52 -15.75 -19.69
C VAL A 157 2.78 -17.10 -20.35
N ASP A 158 1.76 -17.96 -20.41
CA ASP A 158 1.88 -19.29 -21.03
C ASP A 158 2.20 -19.20 -22.53
N THR A 159 1.62 -18.20 -23.22
CA THR A 159 1.82 -17.98 -24.66
C THR A 159 3.22 -17.45 -24.95
N VAL A 160 3.70 -16.47 -24.19
CA VAL A 160 5.08 -15.98 -24.29
C VAL A 160 6.05 -17.12 -24.05
N LYS A 161 5.82 -17.92 -23.00
CA LYS A 161 6.64 -19.09 -22.69
C LYS A 161 6.66 -20.09 -23.84
N SER A 162 5.50 -20.42 -24.40
CA SER A 162 5.39 -21.34 -25.55
C SER A 162 6.11 -20.81 -26.80
N LEU A 163 6.00 -19.50 -27.08
CA LEU A 163 6.67 -18.87 -28.23
C LEU A 163 8.19 -18.84 -28.06
N VAL A 164 8.68 -18.63 -26.84
CA VAL A 164 10.10 -18.70 -26.52
C VAL A 164 10.61 -20.13 -26.73
N GLU A 165 9.89 -21.15 -26.21
CA GLU A 165 10.22 -22.56 -26.41
C GLU A 165 10.14 -23.03 -27.88
N GLU A 166 9.18 -22.53 -28.66
CA GLU A 166 9.06 -22.83 -30.10
C GLU A 166 10.18 -22.20 -30.92
N ARG A 167 10.59 -20.97 -30.62
CA ARG A 167 11.77 -20.36 -31.28
C ARG A 167 13.04 -21.17 -31.01
N GLN A 168 13.21 -21.66 -29.79
CA GLN A 168 14.34 -22.52 -29.43
C GLN A 168 14.34 -23.87 -30.17
N LYS A 169 13.15 -24.42 -30.50
CA LYS A 169 13.02 -25.67 -31.27
C LYS A 169 13.10 -25.47 -32.79
N GLY A 170 12.58 -24.34 -33.30
CA GLY A 170 12.53 -24.02 -34.73
C GLY A 170 13.90 -23.78 -35.36
N ASP A 171 14.83 -23.16 -34.62
CA ASP A 171 16.21 -22.95 -35.08
C ASP A 171 17.01 -24.27 -35.21
N SER A 172 16.54 -25.37 -34.61
CA SER A 172 17.17 -26.69 -34.76
C SER A 172 16.74 -27.47 -36.01
N SER A 173 15.65 -27.08 -36.71
CA SER A 173 15.06 -27.87 -37.81
C SER A 173 15.25 -27.32 -39.22
N GLN A 174 15.80 -26.12 -39.41
CA GLN A 174 15.96 -25.50 -40.75
C GLN A 174 17.35 -25.64 -41.40
N MET A 175 18.15 -26.66 -41.04
CA MET A 175 19.44 -26.93 -41.71
C MET A 175 19.44 -28.16 -42.63
N SER A 176 18.29 -28.56 -43.16
CA SER A 176 18.23 -29.55 -44.23
C SER A 176 17.30 -29.10 -45.35
N THR A 177 17.91 -28.87 -46.51
CA THR A 177 17.29 -28.71 -47.84
C THR A 177 16.90 -27.28 -48.25
N ILE A 178 17.77 -26.62 -49.02
CA ILE A 178 17.55 -26.19 -50.42
C ILE A 178 18.87 -25.65 -50.98
N GLY A 179 19.20 -26.07 -52.21
CA GLY A 179 20.51 -25.96 -52.85
C GLY A 179 20.85 -24.64 -53.53
N SER A 180 22.10 -24.63 -54.01
CA SER A 180 22.89 -23.60 -54.70
C SER A 180 22.15 -22.58 -55.57
N ILE A 181 22.46 -21.30 -55.34
CA ILE A 181 22.71 -20.29 -56.40
C ILE A 181 23.90 -19.41 -55.96
N ASP A 182 24.73 -19.10 -56.96
CA ASP A 182 26.07 -18.50 -56.92
C ASP A 182 26.20 -17.05 -56.39
N ASN A 183 27.43 -16.81 -55.93
CA ASN A 183 28.20 -15.57 -55.75
C ASN A 183 27.75 -14.28 -56.44
N GLY A 184 27.87 -13.14 -55.73
CA GLY A 184 28.02 -11.82 -56.39
C GLY A 184 27.91 -10.55 -55.53
N THR A 185 28.97 -10.24 -54.75
CA THR A 185 29.53 -8.87 -54.54
C THR A 185 28.76 -7.82 -53.68
N PRO A 186 29.46 -7.02 -52.83
CA PRO A 186 28.85 -6.16 -51.81
C PRO A 186 28.63 -4.71 -52.28
N ALA A 187 27.63 -4.03 -51.73
CA ALA A 187 27.43 -2.59 -51.92
C ALA A 187 27.25 -1.87 -50.57
N LYS A 188 28.10 -0.84 -50.41
CA LYS A 188 28.04 0.26 -49.45
C LYS A 188 26.71 1.02 -49.49
N GLY A 189 26.31 1.55 -48.34
CA GLY A 189 25.46 2.73 -48.21
C GLY A 189 25.26 3.06 -46.72
N LEU A 190 26.01 4.01 -46.15
CA LEU A 190 25.66 5.44 -46.03
C LEU A 190 24.51 5.72 -45.04
N ASN A 191 24.94 6.29 -43.90
CA ASN A 191 24.28 7.19 -42.94
C ASN A 191 22.88 7.71 -43.28
N ASP A 192 22.01 7.85 -42.27
CA ASP A 192 21.78 9.18 -41.67
C ASP A 192 20.91 9.17 -40.41
N SER A 193 21.32 10.03 -39.49
CA SER A 193 20.65 10.46 -38.26
C SER A 193 19.37 11.23 -38.52
N HIS A 194 18.30 10.99 -37.76
CA HIS A 194 17.23 11.95 -37.38
C HIS A 194 16.68 11.43 -36.03
N GLY A 195 16.69 12.14 -34.90
CA GLY A 195 16.39 13.55 -34.71
C GLY A 195 14.87 13.74 -34.66
N GLY A 196 14.22 13.41 -33.53
CA GLY A 196 12.75 13.48 -33.41
C GLY A 196 12.25 13.72 -31.99
N GLN A 197 12.17 14.99 -31.60
CA GLN A 197 11.31 15.46 -30.51
C GLN A 197 9.83 15.23 -30.87
N ARG A 198 9.04 14.68 -29.94
CA ARG A 198 7.57 14.76 -29.90
C ARG A 198 7.15 14.90 -28.44
N SER A 199 6.88 16.13 -28.00
CA SER A 199 5.55 16.76 -27.93
C SER A 199 4.67 16.14 -26.83
N GLY A 200 4.44 16.94 -25.78
CA GLY A 200 3.62 16.60 -24.63
C GLY A 200 2.20 16.18 -25.03
N GLY A 201 1.81 15.01 -24.55
CA GLY A 201 0.42 14.55 -24.50
C GLY A 201 -0.10 14.72 -23.08
N ALA A 202 -1.25 15.36 -22.95
CA ALA A 202 -1.92 15.62 -21.69
C ALA A 202 -2.19 14.33 -20.90
N ILE A 203 -1.90 14.40 -19.60
CA ILE A 203 -2.28 13.39 -18.59
C ILE A 203 -3.81 13.32 -18.56
N PRO A 204 -4.45 12.16 -18.83
CA PRO A 204 -5.88 12.02 -18.64
C PRO A 204 -6.18 12.13 -17.15
N LYS A 205 -7.09 13.05 -16.81
CA LYS A 205 -7.60 13.24 -15.45
C LYS A 205 -8.12 11.91 -14.89
N CYS A 206 -7.76 11.66 -13.65
CA CYS A 206 -8.11 10.49 -12.85
C CYS A 206 -9.57 10.06 -13.08
N PHE A 207 -9.76 8.90 -13.69
CA PHE A 207 -11.03 8.18 -13.57
C PHE A 207 -11.13 7.69 -12.12
N PRO A 208 -12.25 7.91 -11.41
CA PRO A 208 -12.43 7.37 -10.07
C PRO A 208 -12.32 5.84 -10.13
N VAL A 209 -11.42 5.26 -9.33
CA VAL A 209 -11.17 3.80 -9.22
C VAL A 209 -12.47 3.00 -9.06
N ALA A 210 -13.50 3.59 -8.45
CA ALA A 210 -14.83 2.99 -8.31
C ALA A 210 -15.55 2.70 -9.64
N GLU A 211 -15.33 3.50 -10.70
CA GLU A 211 -15.97 3.30 -12.00
C GLU A 211 -15.26 2.24 -12.85
N TYR A 212 -13.94 2.10 -12.70
CA TYR A 212 -13.16 1.05 -13.37
C TYR A 212 -13.61 -0.35 -12.94
N TRP A 213 -13.81 -0.58 -11.63
CA TRP A 213 -14.29 -1.86 -11.12
C TRP A 213 -15.75 -2.16 -11.44
N ARG A 214 -16.62 -1.13 -11.45
CA ARG A 214 -18.04 -1.27 -11.84
C ARG A 214 -18.22 -1.67 -13.30
N SER A 215 -17.30 -1.24 -14.18
CA SER A 215 -17.33 -1.55 -15.61
C SER A 215 -16.85 -2.99 -15.91
N ARG A 216 -15.90 -3.52 -15.13
CA ARG A 216 -15.31 -4.86 -15.33
C ARG A 216 -16.11 -5.99 -14.67
N HIS A 217 -16.76 -5.71 -13.55
CA HIS A 217 -17.56 -6.69 -12.81
C HIS A 217 -18.97 -6.12 -12.66
N GLY A 218 -19.85 -6.45 -13.62
CA GLY A 218 -21.24 -6.02 -13.60
C GLY A 218 -21.87 -6.24 -12.21
N SER A 219 -22.42 -5.16 -11.66
CA SER A 219 -23.14 -5.18 -10.38
C SER A 219 -24.21 -6.28 -10.39
N PRO A 220 -24.28 -7.18 -9.40
CA PRO A 220 -25.51 -7.92 -9.18
C PRO A 220 -26.56 -6.92 -8.71
N ALA A 221 -27.68 -6.87 -9.43
CA ALA A 221 -28.85 -6.10 -9.03
C ALA A 221 -29.26 -6.51 -7.61
N ALA A 222 -29.36 -5.54 -6.71
CA ALA A 222 -30.10 -5.71 -5.47
C ALA A 222 -31.57 -5.87 -5.86
N THR A 223 -32.02 -7.10 -6.04
CA THR A 223 -33.45 -7.43 -5.96
C THR A 223 -33.81 -7.36 -4.49
N GLY A 224 -34.40 -6.23 -4.10
CA GLY A 224 -35.27 -6.20 -2.93
C GLY A 224 -36.49 -7.05 -3.22
N ASP A 225 -36.85 -7.89 -2.26
CA ASP A 225 -38.22 -8.34 -2.08
C ASP A 225 -38.53 -8.31 -0.58
N VAL A 226 -39.81 -7.99 -0.35
CA VAL A 226 -40.53 -7.56 0.87
C VAL A 226 -40.42 -8.50 2.06
#